data_AF-A0A955NSD1-F1
#
_entry.id   AF-A0A955NSD1-F1
#
_cell.length_a   1.000
_cell.length_b   1.000
_cell.length_c   1.000
_cell.angle_alpha   90.00
_cell.angle_beta   90.00
_cell.angle_gamma   90.00
#
_symmetry.space_group_name_H-M   'P 1'
#
loop_
_entity.id
_entity.type
_entity.pdbx_description
1 polymer ?
#
loop_
_entity_poly.entity_id
_entity_poly.type
_entity_poly.pdbx_seq_one_letter_code
_entity_poly.pdbx_strand_id
1 'polypeptide(L)'
;MKPIQSPLEIGDIRWYDHCLEVGFPWNRYRSSVKRQVHERGSVPPEVWETDDRRLIARKIEQLICDHCWGEPLQFHPDDPWAVIGEVEAGDLSEIELLVDIEETFKIKLLPDRMFGALLKSGWTFGDMVTYIEGKSASCSQGDTSKDSSLS
;
A
#
# COMPACT_ATOMS: atom_id res chain seq x y z
N MET A 1 1.37 8.93 -17.07
CA MET A 1 0.45 9.61 -16.13
C MET A 1 1.32 10.24 -15.03
N LYS A 2 0.93 11.33 -14.35
CA LYS A 2 1.78 11.90 -13.27
C LYS A 2 1.50 11.17 -11.95
N PRO A 3 2.52 10.73 -11.19
CA PRO A 3 2.34 10.20 -9.84
C PRO A 3 1.77 11.26 -8.89
N ILE A 4 1.06 10.81 -7.86
CA ILE A 4 0.63 11.68 -6.75
C ILE A 4 1.87 12.22 -6.05
N GLN A 5 1.85 13.50 -5.72
CA GLN A 5 2.88 14.14 -4.93
C GLN A 5 2.38 14.37 -3.51
N SER A 6 3.25 14.14 -2.53
CA SER A 6 2.97 14.55 -1.15
C SER A 6 2.78 16.07 -1.12
N PRO A 7 1.67 16.58 -0.60
CA PRO A 7 1.49 18.01 -0.37
C PRO A 7 2.27 18.53 0.85
N LEU A 8 2.95 17.65 1.59
CA LEU A 8 3.84 17.98 2.71
C LEU A 8 5.29 17.87 2.25
N GLU A 9 6.11 18.87 2.59
CA GLU A 9 7.55 18.71 2.47
C GLU A 9 8.08 17.84 3.63
N ILE A 10 9.19 17.13 3.43
CA ILE A 10 9.82 16.30 4.50
C ILE A 10 10.09 17.12 5.78
N GLY A 11 10.25 18.44 5.67
CA GLY A 11 10.39 19.37 6.79
C GLY A 11 9.09 19.74 7.52
N ASP A 12 7.93 19.51 6.91
CA ASP A 12 6.61 19.72 7.52
C ASP A 12 6.22 18.54 8.42
N ILE A 13 6.77 17.36 8.15
CA ILE A 13 6.62 16.16 8.99
C ILE A 13 7.64 16.26 10.13
N ARG A 14 7.29 17.02 11.19
CA ARG A 14 8.04 16.95 12.43
C ARG A 14 7.79 15.59 13.09
N TRP A 15 8.76 14.69 12.95
CA TRP A 15 8.86 13.48 13.74
C TRP A 15 9.02 13.86 15.22
N TYR A 16 7.92 14.18 15.90
CA TYR A 16 7.89 14.24 17.34
C TYR A 16 7.72 12.80 17.82
N ASP A 17 8.69 12.32 18.60
CA ASP A 17 8.76 10.96 19.16
C ASP A 17 7.48 10.50 19.87
N HIS A 18 6.54 11.41 20.16
CA HIS A 18 5.21 11.09 20.65
C HIS A 18 4.18 12.02 20.02
N CYS A 19 3.27 11.46 19.21
CA CYS A 19 2.05 12.07 18.68
C CYS A 19 2.26 13.37 17.86
N LEU A 20 2.17 13.23 16.54
CA LEU A 20 1.94 14.32 15.60
C LEU A 20 0.53 14.91 15.86
N GLU A 21 0.41 16.05 16.56
CA GLU A 21 -0.86 16.81 16.64
C GLU A 21 -1.15 17.46 15.28
N VAL A 22 -1.96 16.82 14.43
CA VAL A 22 -2.27 17.35 13.09
C VAL A 22 -3.72 17.16 12.66
N GLY A 23 -4.70 17.55 13.48
CA GLY A 23 -6.11 17.55 13.05
C GLY A 23 -6.39 18.43 11.82
N PHE A 24 -5.74 19.60 11.69
CA PHE A 24 -5.97 20.52 10.56
C PHE A 24 -5.04 20.30 9.35
N PRO A 25 -3.74 20.00 9.52
CA PRO A 25 -2.86 19.66 8.41
C PRO A 25 -3.20 18.32 7.75
N TRP A 26 -3.66 17.32 8.50
CA TRP A 26 -4.08 16.02 7.94
C TRP A 26 -5.28 16.13 6.99
N ASN A 27 -6.32 16.87 7.40
CA ASN A 27 -7.48 17.08 6.54
C ASN A 27 -7.13 17.81 5.22
N ARG A 28 -6.19 18.76 5.27
CA ARG A 28 -5.67 19.44 4.07
C ARG A 28 -4.84 18.50 3.21
N TYR A 29 -3.98 17.68 3.83
CA TYR A 29 -3.22 16.64 3.16
C TYR A 29 -4.14 15.67 2.41
N ARG A 30 -5.08 15.06 3.14
CA ARG A 30 -6.05 14.08 2.63
C ARG A 30 -6.88 14.66 1.49
N SER A 31 -7.36 15.90 1.64
CA SER A 31 -8.10 16.59 0.58
C SER A 31 -7.26 16.85 -0.67
N SER A 32 -5.97 17.18 -0.51
CA SER A 32 -5.06 17.41 -1.62
C SER A 32 -4.73 16.12 -2.38
N VAL A 33 -4.44 15.03 -1.67
CA VAL A 33 -4.20 13.71 -2.30
C VAL A 33 -5.45 13.24 -3.03
N LYS A 34 -6.63 13.31 -2.39
CA LYS A 34 -7.91 12.98 -3.03
C LYS A 34 -8.11 13.79 -4.31
N ARG A 35 -7.90 15.11 -4.26
CA ARG A 35 -8.02 15.97 -5.45
C ARG A 35 -7.08 15.53 -6.57
N GLN A 36 -5.81 15.22 -6.26
CA GLN A 36 -4.84 14.74 -7.26
C GLN A 36 -5.29 13.43 -7.92
N VAL A 37 -5.80 12.47 -7.13
CA VAL A 37 -6.35 11.21 -7.66
C VAL A 37 -7.54 11.47 -8.59
N HIS A 38 -8.47 12.32 -8.18
CA HIS A 38 -9.67 12.64 -8.96
C HIS A 38 -9.32 13.39 -10.25
N GLU A 39 -8.42 14.37 -10.19
CA GLU A 39 -7.97 15.15 -11.37
C GLU A 39 -7.18 14.28 -12.36
N ARG A 40 -6.43 13.30 -11.85
CA ARG A 40 -5.72 12.33 -12.70
C ARG A 40 -6.67 11.43 -13.48
N GLY A 41 -7.85 11.13 -12.93
CA GLY A 41 -8.83 10.23 -13.53
C GLY A 41 -8.48 8.75 -13.33
N SER A 42 -9.21 7.89 -14.03
CA SER A 42 -9.09 6.43 -13.92
C SER A 42 -7.71 5.93 -14.34
N VAL A 43 -7.18 4.95 -13.60
CA VAL A 43 -5.92 4.27 -13.96
C VAL A 43 -6.22 3.22 -15.04
N PRO A 44 -5.65 3.34 -16.25
CA PRO A 44 -5.90 2.40 -17.34
C PRO A 44 -5.43 0.99 -16.97
N PRO A 45 -6.14 -0.07 -17.36
CA PRO A 45 -5.77 -1.43 -16.97
C PRO A 45 -4.40 -1.87 -17.51
N GLU A 46 -3.93 -1.26 -18.61
CA GLU A 46 -2.68 -1.63 -19.29
C GLU A 46 -1.43 -1.33 -18.46
N VAL A 47 -1.51 -0.42 -17.48
CA VAL A 47 -0.36 -0.08 -16.61
C VAL A 47 0.04 -1.23 -15.69
N TRP A 48 -0.82 -2.22 -15.50
CA TRP A 48 -0.59 -3.36 -14.61
C TRP A 48 0.09 -4.54 -15.31
N GLU A 49 0.24 -4.50 -16.64
CA GLU A 49 0.86 -5.50 -17.51
C GLU A 49 0.15 -6.86 -17.56
N THR A 50 -0.24 -7.43 -16.41
CA THR A 50 -0.93 -8.71 -16.29
C THR A 50 -2.25 -8.57 -15.52
N ASP A 51 -3.18 -9.49 -15.80
CA ASP A 51 -4.46 -9.55 -15.08
C ASP A 51 -4.26 -9.86 -13.57
N ASP A 52 -3.27 -10.68 -13.22
CA ASP A 52 -2.96 -11.03 -11.83
C ASP A 52 -2.47 -9.81 -11.05
N ARG A 53 -1.54 -9.02 -11.60
CA ARG A 53 -1.07 -7.76 -10.99
C ARG A 53 -2.21 -6.79 -10.81
N ARG A 54 -3.11 -6.68 -11.80
CA ARG A 54 -4.30 -5.84 -11.71
C ARG A 54 -5.23 -6.31 -10.59
N LEU A 55 -5.46 -7.61 -10.43
CA LEU A 55 -6.30 -8.16 -9.36
C LEU A 55 -5.69 -7.92 -7.98
N ILE A 56 -4.38 -8.13 -7.83
CA ILE A 56 -3.64 -7.81 -6.59
C ILE A 56 -3.78 -6.32 -6.28
N ALA A 57 -3.50 -5.44 -7.24
CA ALA A 57 -3.62 -3.99 -7.08
C ALA A 57 -5.02 -3.58 -6.62
N ARG A 58 -6.08 -4.08 -7.28
CA ARG A 58 -7.48 -3.78 -6.91
C ARG A 58 -7.82 -4.23 -5.50
N LYS A 59 -7.27 -5.37 -5.07
CA LYS A 59 -7.50 -5.87 -3.72
C LYS A 59 -6.77 -5.02 -2.67
N ILE A 60 -5.54 -4.59 -2.94
CA ILE A 60 -4.82 -3.68 -2.04
C ILE A 60 -5.49 -2.30 -1.99
N GLU A 61 -5.92 -1.76 -3.14
CA GLU A 61 -6.69 -0.50 -3.21
C GLU A 61 -7.92 -0.55 -2.31
N GLN A 62 -8.68 -1.65 -2.36
CA GLN A 62 -9.84 -1.83 -1.49
C GLN A 62 -9.45 -1.74 -0.01
N LEU A 63 -8.39 -2.44 0.41
CA LEU A 63 -7.91 -2.41 1.79
C LEU A 63 -7.44 -1.00 2.20
N ILE A 64 -6.64 -0.34 1.36
CA ILE A 64 -6.20 1.05 1.58
C ILE A 64 -7.41 1.98 1.72
N CYS A 65 -8.41 1.81 0.86
CA CYS A 65 -9.60 2.65 0.89
C CYS A 65 -10.42 2.43 2.17
N ASP A 66 -10.58 1.18 2.60
CA ASP A 66 -11.33 0.83 3.81
C ASP A 66 -10.65 1.37 5.08
N HIS A 67 -9.32 1.29 5.15
CA HIS A 67 -8.54 1.72 6.32
C HIS A 67 -8.20 3.21 6.34
N CYS A 68 -7.82 3.80 5.19
CA CYS A 68 -7.19 5.12 5.17
C CYS A 68 -8.09 6.22 4.55
N TRP A 69 -8.96 5.88 3.59
CA TRP A 69 -9.61 6.90 2.74
C TRP A 69 -11.12 6.99 2.87
N GLY A 70 -11.79 5.92 3.26
CA GLY A 70 -13.25 5.82 3.39
C GLY A 70 -14.03 5.95 2.08
N GLU A 71 -13.34 5.88 0.93
CA GLU A 71 -13.95 5.94 -0.40
C GLU A 71 -13.08 5.21 -1.42
N PRO A 72 -13.65 4.67 -2.52
CA PRO A 72 -12.88 3.99 -3.54
C PRO A 72 -11.96 4.95 -4.30
N LEU A 73 -10.66 4.69 -4.25
CA LEU A 73 -9.62 5.40 -5.01
C LEU A 73 -8.84 4.41 -5.87
N GLN A 74 -8.26 4.90 -6.97
CA GLN A 74 -7.37 4.12 -7.83
C GLN A 74 -5.97 4.72 -7.83
N PHE A 75 -4.97 3.86 -7.61
CA PHE A 75 -3.57 4.27 -7.52
C PHE A 75 -2.79 3.77 -8.74
N HIS A 76 -1.93 4.62 -9.27
CA HIS A 76 -1.02 4.28 -10.37
C HIS A 76 0.16 3.49 -9.79
N PRO A 77 0.79 2.55 -10.53
CA PRO A 77 1.97 1.82 -10.05
C PRO A 77 3.07 2.73 -9.50
N ASP A 78 3.32 3.86 -10.15
CA ASP A 78 4.33 4.83 -9.73
C ASP A 78 3.95 5.68 -8.51
N ASP A 79 2.75 5.54 -7.94
CA ASP A 79 2.35 6.32 -6.78
C ASP A 79 3.19 5.96 -5.54
N PRO A 80 3.69 6.93 -4.78
CA PRO A 80 4.49 6.64 -3.60
C PRO A 80 3.64 5.94 -2.53
N TRP A 81 4.09 4.77 -2.05
CA TRP A 81 3.41 4.02 -1.00
C TRP A 81 3.22 4.86 0.26
N ALA A 82 4.25 5.62 0.63
CA ALA A 82 4.24 6.51 1.79
C ALA A 82 3.18 7.61 1.73
N VAL A 83 2.66 7.93 0.54
CA VAL A 83 1.63 8.95 0.35
C VAL A 83 0.24 8.33 0.33
N ILE A 84 0.08 7.18 -0.33
CA ILE A 84 -1.23 6.53 -0.46
C ILE A 84 -1.61 5.70 0.77
N GLY A 85 -0.63 5.22 1.52
CA GLY A 85 -0.79 4.48 2.77
C GLY A 85 -0.71 5.36 4.02
N GLU A 86 -0.53 6.67 3.88
CA GLU A 86 -0.44 7.58 5.03
C GLU A 86 -1.77 7.58 5.82
N VAL A 87 -1.67 7.61 7.15
CA VAL A 87 -2.82 7.58 8.07
C VAL A 87 -2.79 8.75 9.05
N GLU A 88 -3.94 9.04 9.66
CA GLU A 88 -4.01 10.05 10.72
C GLU A 88 -3.10 9.66 11.88
N ALA A 89 -2.30 10.62 12.38
CA ALA A 89 -1.40 10.36 13.49
C ALA A 89 -2.17 9.91 14.75
N GLY A 90 -1.76 8.76 15.30
CA GLY A 90 -2.43 8.14 16.44
C GLY A 90 -3.50 7.11 16.07
N ASP A 91 -3.78 6.96 14.77
CA ASP A 91 -4.57 5.86 14.24
C ASP A 91 -3.65 4.67 13.91
N LEU A 92 -4.05 3.47 14.32
CA LEU A 92 -3.29 2.23 14.06
C LEU A 92 -3.66 1.61 12.70
N SER A 93 -4.50 2.28 11.91
CA SER A 93 -5.03 1.83 10.62
C SER A 93 -3.96 1.44 9.60
N GLU A 94 -2.76 2.00 9.66
CA GLU A 94 -1.66 1.60 8.77
C GLU A 94 -1.09 0.23 9.15
N ILE A 95 -1.00 -0.08 10.44
CA ILE A 95 -0.60 -1.41 10.92
C ILE A 95 -1.70 -2.42 10.59
N GLU A 96 -2.96 -2.05 10.83
CA GLU A 96 -4.12 -2.90 10.52
C GLU A 96 -4.22 -3.19 9.01
N LEU A 97 -3.99 -2.18 8.15
CA LEU A 97 -3.90 -2.33 6.70
C LEU A 97 -2.85 -3.38 6.31
N LEU A 98 -1.64 -3.32 6.87
CA LEU A 98 -0.59 -4.27 6.52
C LEU A 98 -0.92 -5.68 7.02
N VAL A 99 -1.48 -5.82 8.22
CA VAL A 99 -1.94 -7.11 8.75
C VAL A 99 -3.00 -7.70 7.83
N ASP A 100 -3.97 -6.89 7.39
CA ASP A 100 -5.01 -7.35 6.46
C ASP A 100 -4.44 -7.73 5.08
N ILE A 101 -3.40 -7.04 4.60
CA ILE A 101 -2.67 -7.44 3.39
C ILE A 101 -1.98 -8.79 3.61
N GLU A 102 -1.24 -8.97 4.70
CA GLU A 102 -0.60 -10.26 5.03
C GLU A 102 -1.62 -11.40 5.06
N GLU A 103 -2.73 -11.19 5.75
CA GLU A 103 -3.79 -12.18 5.91
C GLU A 103 -4.52 -12.47 4.59
N THR A 104 -4.77 -11.44 3.78
CA THR A 104 -5.45 -11.57 2.49
C THR A 104 -4.61 -12.37 1.50
N PHE A 105 -3.31 -12.08 1.41
CA PHE A 105 -2.43 -12.71 0.42
C PHE A 105 -1.65 -13.90 0.97
N LYS A 106 -1.82 -14.24 2.24
CA LYS A 106 -1.09 -15.32 2.96
C LYS A 106 0.42 -15.15 2.85
N ILE A 107 0.88 -13.92 2.98
CA ILE A 107 2.30 -13.55 2.94
C ILE A 107 2.75 -12.99 4.29
N LYS A 108 4.07 -12.85 4.44
CA LYS A 108 4.64 -11.98 5.47
C LYS A 108 5.30 -10.78 4.81
N LEU A 109 4.77 -9.61 5.14
CA LEU A 109 5.44 -8.35 4.92
C LEU A 109 6.59 -8.24 5.93
N LEU A 110 7.59 -7.43 5.63
CA LEU A 110 8.88 -7.40 6.34
C LEU A 110 8.72 -7.27 7.88
N PRO A 111 9.69 -7.77 8.69
CA PRO A 111 9.57 -7.72 10.15
C PRO A 111 9.36 -6.30 10.68
N ASP A 112 8.56 -6.16 11.74
CA ASP A 112 8.03 -4.96 12.42
C ASP A 112 8.93 -3.72 12.53
N ARG A 113 10.25 -3.86 12.32
CA ARG A 113 11.25 -2.79 12.38
C ARG A 113 11.56 -2.13 11.03
N MET A 114 10.99 -2.62 9.93
CA MET A 114 11.24 -2.11 8.58
C MET A 114 10.15 -1.16 8.07
N PHE A 115 9.10 -0.88 8.85
CA PHE A 115 8.02 -0.03 8.37
C PHE A 115 8.46 1.42 8.08
N GLY A 116 9.16 2.03 9.04
CA GLY A 116 9.83 3.32 8.80
C GLY A 116 10.89 3.26 7.70
N ALA A 117 11.39 2.07 7.34
CA ALA A 117 12.29 1.89 6.20
C ALA A 117 11.53 1.83 4.87
N LEU A 118 10.33 1.21 4.81
CA LEU A 118 9.46 1.25 3.63
C LEU A 118 9.08 2.70 3.28
N LEU A 119 8.65 3.49 4.28
CA LEU A 119 8.36 4.91 4.10
C LEU A 119 9.58 5.73 3.64
N LYS A 120 10.77 5.41 4.14
CA LYS A 120 12.03 6.10 3.76
C LYS A 120 12.67 5.56 2.47
N SER A 121 12.27 4.40 1.98
CA SER A 121 12.90 3.72 0.85
C SER A 121 12.42 4.20 -0.51
N GLY A 122 11.36 5.02 -0.56
CA GLY A 122 10.77 5.49 -1.82
C GLY A 122 10.00 4.41 -2.57
N TRP A 123 9.51 3.37 -1.88
CA TRP A 123 8.66 2.34 -2.48
C TRP A 123 7.43 2.94 -3.13
N THR A 124 7.11 2.41 -4.30
CA THR A 124 5.91 2.72 -5.06
C THR A 124 4.81 1.69 -4.80
N PHE A 125 3.60 2.00 -5.22
CA PHE A 125 2.48 1.06 -5.17
C PHE A 125 2.74 -0.19 -6.02
N GLY A 126 3.39 -0.01 -7.17
CA GLY A 126 3.81 -1.10 -8.06
C GLY A 126 4.86 -2.01 -7.42
N ASP A 127 5.76 -1.47 -6.60
CA ASP A 127 6.73 -2.28 -5.84
C ASP A 127 6.03 -3.20 -4.84
N MET A 128 5.01 -2.68 -4.13
CA MET A 128 4.20 -3.49 -3.23
C MET A 128 3.49 -4.61 -3.99
N VAL A 129 2.82 -4.31 -5.10
CA VAL A 129 2.14 -5.33 -5.93
C VAL A 129 3.12 -6.39 -6.40
N THR A 130 4.30 -5.99 -6.87
CA THR A 130 5.36 -6.91 -7.33
C THR A 130 5.89 -7.79 -6.20
N TYR A 131 6.04 -7.24 -4.99
CA TYR A 131 6.45 -8.01 -3.82
C TYR A 131 5.44 -9.10 -3.48
N ILE A 132 4.15 -8.73 -3.42
CA ILE A 132 3.07 -9.66 -3.11
C ILE A 132 2.99 -10.76 -4.17
N GLU A 133 2.99 -10.40 -5.46
CA GLU A 133 2.97 -11.34 -6.58
C GLU A 133 4.10 -12.38 -6.46
N GLY A 134 5.34 -11.94 -6.22
CA GLY A 134 6.49 -12.83 -6.07
C GLY A 134 6.38 -13.78 -4.85
N LYS A 135 5.77 -13.31 -3.75
CA LYS A 135 5.56 -14.13 -2.54
C LYS A 135 4.42 -15.13 -2.71
N SER A 136 3.30 -14.72 -3.28
CA SER A 136 2.15 -15.60 -3.52
C SER A 136 2.47 -16.71 -4.54
N ALA A 137 3.30 -16.42 -5.54
CA ALA A 137 3.81 -17.44 -6.46
C ALA A 137 4.69 -18.48 -5.74
N SER A 138 5.50 -18.04 -4.77
CA SER A 138 6.38 -18.92 -3.99
C SER A 138 5.62 -19.85 -3.04
N CYS A 139 4.48 -19.41 -2.49
CA CYS A 139 3.62 -20.25 -1.64
C CYS A 139 2.87 -21.35 -2.42
N SER A 140 2.61 -21.12 -3.71
CA SER A 140 1.85 -22.06 -4.55
C SER A 140 2.67 -23.27 -5.04
N GLN A 141 4.00 -23.23 -4.90
CA GLN A 141 4.90 -24.31 -5.33
C GLN A 141 5.27 -25.32 -4.22
N GLY A 142 4.70 -25.18 -3.02
CA GLY A 142 5.07 -25.98 -1.84
C GLY A 142 4.35 -27.33 -1.66
N ASP A 143 3.33 -27.67 -2.46
CA ASP A 143 2.38 -28.74 -2.12
C ASP A 143 2.39 -30.00 -3.02
N THR A 144 3.49 -30.26 -3.74
CA THR A 144 3.64 -31.50 -4.51
C THR A 144 4.91 -32.25 -4.16
N SER A 145 4.97 -32.87 -2.99
CA SER A 145 5.75 -34.10 -2.73
C SER A 145 5.57 -34.58 -1.30
N LYS A 146 4.64 -35.51 -1.09
CA LYS A 146 4.79 -36.71 -0.24
C LYS A 146 3.49 -37.49 -0.23
N ASP A 147 3.23 -38.23 -1.30
CA ASP A 147 2.44 -39.44 -1.18
C ASP A 147 2.89 -40.43 -2.27
N SER A 148 4.03 -41.06 -2.03
CA SER A 148 4.54 -42.18 -2.82
C SER A 148 5.59 -42.93 -2.01
N SER A 149 5.10 -43.72 -1.05
CA SER A 149 5.66 -44.99 -0.58
C SER A 149 4.48 -45.71 0.11
N LEU A 150 3.70 -46.59 -0.54
CA LEU A 150 4.06 -47.96 -1.00
C LEU A 150 5.02 -48.63 -0.02
N SER A 151 4.80 -49.83 0.51
CA SER A 151 3.81 -50.89 0.37
C SER A 151 4.09 -51.89 1.50
#